data_AF-A0A3S0FJF4-F1
#
_entry.id   AF-A0A3S0FJF4-F1
#
_cell.length_a   1.000
_cell.length_b   1.000
_cell.length_c   1.000
_cell.angle_alpha   90.00
_cell.angle_beta   90.00
_cell.angle_gamma   90.00
#
_symmetry.space_group_name_H-M   'P 1'
#
loop_
_entity.id
_entity.type
_entity.pdbx_description
1 polymer ?
#
loop_
_entity_poly.entity_id
_entity_poly.type
_entity_poly.pdbx_seq_one_letter_code
_entity_poly.pdbx_strand_id
1 'polypeptide(L)'
;MAEDMLGISNTLFIDRRLRRLAGLLAGVVGLALGSAEAAPADAIFTVGNYPVEARADNAVAAKDKALADGQRAAFRSLLKRLVPVTAHPRLKNVRVAKPGDLIEGIRVRAERNSATDYIASLDFAFQPRAIRALLQQEGLPIVEEQAPEAVVIPVWRSAPGTPPKDEPSWTGVWKGLDLEHALSPVKLVPLKPEMSADAVAALANGDGAAIRSLVNATRSELIVVALAEPDAGNRKLMVTLAGRDAVGAFTLKRAYRIDPSDPSYAAELAGVVSLGVLEGRWKAIANPSTDMVAAPPPPPRMPAPAAPVGYAPAPAMQPPPAAASGGAAMQVSVEFSGMAEWQNISRRLAATPGLQNLDVAGLSARGARVTFSYAEGPQRLVQALEAQGLALRNSGGAWVLSAR
;
A
#
# COMPACT_ATOMS: atom_id res chain seq x y z
N MET A 1 13.22 9.51 -61.37
CA MET A 1 12.03 9.75 -62.20
C MET A 1 10.84 9.48 -61.30
N ALA A 2 10.24 10.50 -60.67
CA ALA A 2 9.32 11.49 -61.26
C ALA A 2 8.01 10.78 -61.66
N GLU A 3 6.78 11.15 -61.30
CA GLU A 3 6.06 12.32 -60.74
C GLU A 3 4.78 11.73 -60.10
N ASP A 4 4.26 12.19 -58.97
CA ASP A 4 3.44 13.39 -58.72
C ASP A 4 2.08 13.49 -59.49
N MET A 5 1.09 13.94 -58.72
CA MET A 5 -0.15 14.63 -59.11
C MET A 5 -1.48 13.89 -59.43
N LEU A 6 -2.36 14.01 -58.43
CA LEU A 6 -3.70 14.65 -58.48
C LEU A 6 -4.86 14.02 -59.28
N GLY A 7 -5.96 13.79 -58.55
CA GLY A 7 -7.15 14.63 -58.74
C GLY A 7 -8.46 13.92 -59.13
N ILE A 8 -9.53 14.26 -58.40
CA ILE A 8 -10.76 14.91 -58.90
C ILE A 8 -12.01 14.40 -58.13
N SER A 9 -12.68 15.34 -57.47
CA SER A 9 -14.02 15.26 -56.85
C SER A 9 -15.14 15.38 -57.89
N ASN A 10 -16.34 14.84 -57.58
CA ASN A 10 -17.69 15.27 -58.06
C ASN A 10 -18.74 14.21 -57.62
N THR A 11 -20.05 14.42 -57.35
CA THR A 11 -20.99 15.54 -57.16
C THR A 11 -22.27 14.94 -56.55
N LEU A 12 -23.05 15.73 -55.81
CA LEU A 12 -24.41 15.45 -55.33
C LEU A 12 -25.47 15.38 -56.46
N PHE A 13 -26.63 14.71 -56.22
CA PHE A 13 -28.02 15.24 -56.28
C PHE A 13 -29.06 14.08 -56.25
N ILE A 14 -29.94 13.99 -55.22
CA ILE A 14 -31.40 14.32 -55.19
C ILE A 14 -32.33 13.24 -55.80
N ASP A 15 -33.26 12.66 -55.01
CA ASP A 15 -34.70 12.93 -55.18
C ASP A 15 -35.63 12.49 -54.03
N ARG A 16 -36.79 13.14 -53.95
CA ARG A 16 -37.76 13.24 -52.84
C ARG A 16 -39.14 12.82 -53.38
N ARG A 17 -40.03 12.18 -52.58
CA ARG A 17 -41.51 12.46 -52.48
C ARG A 17 -42.32 11.40 -51.69
N LEU A 18 -42.89 11.89 -50.58
CA LEU A 18 -44.21 11.69 -49.92
C LEU A 18 -45.08 10.43 -50.17
N ARG A 19 -45.61 9.88 -49.05
CA ARG A 19 -47.07 9.79 -48.77
C ARG A 19 -47.36 9.58 -47.28
N ARG A 20 -48.36 10.31 -46.76
CA ARG A 20 -48.87 10.29 -45.37
C ARG A 20 -50.02 9.28 -45.23
N LEU A 21 -50.15 8.64 -44.07
CA LEU A 21 -51.43 8.32 -43.42
C LEU A 21 -51.20 8.10 -41.92
N ALA A 22 -52.07 8.70 -41.10
CA ALA A 22 -52.04 8.73 -39.65
C ALA A 22 -52.91 7.60 -39.06
N GLY A 23 -52.59 7.12 -37.85
CA GLY A 23 -53.54 6.37 -37.04
C GLY A 23 -52.94 5.52 -35.90
N LEU A 24 -53.26 5.95 -34.66
CA LEU A 24 -53.33 5.20 -33.39
C LEU A 24 -52.06 4.75 -32.63
N LEU A 25 -51.83 5.48 -31.52
CA LEU A 25 -51.69 5.00 -30.13
C LEU A 25 -51.19 3.55 -29.88
N ALA A 26 -49.96 3.47 -29.39
CA ALA A 26 -49.63 2.66 -28.21
C ALA A 26 -48.45 3.32 -27.50
N GLY A 27 -48.73 3.97 -26.37
CA GLY A 27 -47.71 4.50 -25.48
C GLY A 27 -46.90 3.37 -24.89
N VAL A 28 -45.66 3.22 -25.33
CA VAL A 28 -44.63 2.58 -24.53
C VAL A 28 -43.95 3.70 -23.78
N VAL A 29 -44.35 3.89 -22.53
CA VAL A 29 -43.51 4.54 -21.53
C VAL A 29 -42.25 3.68 -21.45
N GLY A 30 -41.22 4.07 -22.19
CA GLY A 30 -39.89 3.57 -21.98
C GLY A 30 -39.48 3.96 -20.57
N LEU A 31 -39.66 3.05 -19.62
CA LEU A 31 -38.84 3.01 -18.43
C LEU A 31 -37.40 2.92 -18.93
N ALA A 32 -36.77 4.08 -19.11
CA ALA A 32 -35.35 4.20 -19.03
C ALA A 32 -35.01 3.77 -17.59
N LEU A 33 -34.82 2.46 -17.41
CA LEU A 33 -33.94 1.96 -16.38
C LEU A 33 -32.61 2.61 -16.71
N GLY A 34 -32.38 3.78 -16.10
CA GLY A 34 -31.03 4.29 -15.98
C GLY A 34 -30.25 3.14 -15.39
N SER A 35 -29.36 2.55 -16.19
CA SER A 35 -28.25 1.82 -15.62
C SER A 35 -27.64 2.79 -14.63
N ALA A 36 -27.89 2.54 -13.35
CA ALA A 36 -27.00 3.06 -12.33
C ALA A 36 -25.66 2.48 -12.75
N GLU A 37 -24.84 3.32 -13.39
CA GLU A 37 -23.44 3.04 -13.59
C GLU A 37 -22.93 2.74 -12.19
N ALA A 38 -22.70 1.45 -11.91
CA ALA A 38 -22.12 1.02 -10.67
C ALA A 38 -20.74 1.66 -10.63
N ALA A 39 -20.68 2.80 -9.96
CA ALA A 39 -19.50 3.62 -9.77
C ALA A 39 -18.45 2.82 -8.94
N PRO A 40 -17.21 3.31 -8.77
CA PRO A 40 -15.92 2.59 -8.67
C PRO A 40 -15.70 1.63 -7.48
N ALA A 41 -16.74 1.29 -6.71
CA ALA A 41 -16.67 0.39 -5.56
C ALA A 41 -16.25 -1.06 -5.92
N ASP A 42 -16.42 -1.48 -7.17
CA ASP A 42 -15.98 -2.81 -7.62
C ASP A 42 -14.53 -2.81 -8.14
N ALA A 43 -13.90 -1.63 -8.32
CA ALA A 43 -12.54 -1.52 -8.83
C ALA A 43 -11.56 -2.26 -7.92
N ILE A 44 -11.68 -2.10 -6.60
CA ILE A 44 -10.79 -2.73 -5.60
C ILE A 44 -10.84 -4.27 -5.62
N PHE A 45 -11.93 -4.85 -6.15
CA PHE A 45 -12.13 -6.30 -6.28
C PHE A 45 -11.50 -6.88 -7.56
N THR A 46 -10.87 -6.03 -8.37
CA THR A 46 -10.09 -6.44 -9.54
C THR A 46 -8.61 -6.40 -9.21
N VAL A 47 -7.89 -7.51 -9.47
CA VAL A 47 -6.43 -7.53 -9.46
C VAL A 47 -5.96 -7.42 -10.90
N GLY A 48 -5.58 -6.20 -11.30
CA GLY A 48 -5.16 -5.87 -12.64
C GLY A 48 -3.69 -6.20 -12.94
N ASN A 49 -3.38 -6.35 -14.22
CA ASN A 49 -2.02 -6.49 -14.75
C ASN A 49 -1.17 -7.55 -14.04
N TYR A 50 -1.79 -8.64 -13.58
CA TYR A 50 -1.13 -9.65 -12.78
C TYR A 50 -0.33 -10.59 -13.70
N PRO A 51 1.01 -10.71 -13.53
CA PRO A 51 1.82 -11.59 -14.35
C PRO A 51 1.55 -13.05 -13.98
N VAL A 52 1.34 -13.88 -14.99
CA VAL A 52 1.25 -15.34 -14.87
C VAL A 52 2.20 -15.99 -15.85
N GLU A 53 2.88 -17.02 -15.39
CA GLU A 53 3.74 -17.83 -16.22
C GLU A 53 3.73 -19.29 -15.79
N ALA A 54 3.84 -20.19 -16.76
CA ALA A 54 4.09 -21.59 -16.49
C ALA A 54 4.71 -22.29 -17.70
N ARG A 55 5.47 -23.34 -17.42
CA ARG A 55 6.00 -24.29 -18.40
C ARG A 55 5.40 -25.67 -18.16
N ALA A 56 5.06 -26.36 -19.25
CA ALA A 56 4.54 -27.74 -19.22
C ALA A 56 4.88 -28.49 -20.52
N ASP A 57 4.43 -29.74 -20.62
CA ASP A 57 4.69 -30.62 -21.78
C ASP A 57 4.08 -30.10 -23.09
N ASN A 58 3.04 -29.27 -23.00
CA ASN A 58 2.42 -28.61 -24.15
C ASN A 58 1.77 -27.27 -23.75
N ALA A 59 1.43 -26.46 -24.75
CA ALA A 59 0.87 -25.12 -24.58
C ALA A 59 -0.44 -25.09 -23.78
N VAL A 60 -1.32 -26.09 -23.94
CA VAL A 60 -2.60 -26.15 -23.22
C VAL A 60 -2.36 -26.41 -21.74
N ALA A 61 -1.55 -27.42 -21.43
CA ALA A 61 -1.17 -27.73 -20.05
C ALA A 61 -0.44 -26.56 -19.37
N ALA A 62 0.41 -25.84 -20.12
CA ALA A 62 1.10 -24.65 -19.62
C ALA A 62 0.10 -23.53 -19.28
N LYS A 63 -0.87 -23.27 -20.18
CA LYS A 63 -1.93 -22.28 -19.95
C LYS A 63 -2.81 -22.64 -18.76
N ASP A 64 -3.28 -23.87 -18.67
CA ASP A 64 -4.13 -24.33 -17.56
C ASP A 64 -3.41 -24.20 -16.22
N LYS A 65 -2.11 -24.57 -16.20
CA LYS A 65 -1.25 -24.39 -15.02
C LYS A 65 -1.07 -22.92 -14.65
N ALA A 66 -0.74 -22.06 -15.61
CA ALA A 66 -0.55 -20.63 -15.37
C ALA A 66 -1.84 -19.95 -14.87
N LEU A 67 -3.00 -20.31 -15.43
CA LEU A 67 -4.29 -19.83 -14.95
C LEU A 67 -4.58 -20.31 -13.53
N ALA A 68 -4.41 -21.60 -13.24
CA ALA A 68 -4.65 -22.12 -11.90
C ALA A 68 -3.72 -21.49 -10.86
N ASP A 69 -2.44 -21.30 -11.19
CA ASP A 69 -1.44 -20.67 -10.31
C ASP A 69 -1.75 -19.18 -10.13
N GLY A 70 -2.10 -18.49 -11.21
CA GLY A 70 -2.51 -17.08 -11.25
C GLY A 70 -3.75 -16.79 -10.42
N GLN A 71 -4.83 -17.58 -10.57
CA GLN A 71 -6.06 -17.42 -9.79
C GLN A 71 -5.81 -17.50 -8.28
N ARG A 72 -4.99 -18.46 -7.83
CA ARG A 72 -4.65 -18.59 -6.40
C ARG A 72 -3.81 -17.42 -5.90
N ALA A 73 -2.87 -16.95 -6.70
CA ALA A 73 -1.96 -15.88 -6.32
C ALA A 73 -2.66 -14.50 -6.34
N ALA A 74 -3.46 -14.21 -7.37
CA ALA A 74 -4.31 -13.03 -7.47
C ALA A 74 -5.33 -12.97 -6.33
N PHE A 75 -5.98 -14.10 -5.99
CA PHE A 75 -6.89 -14.16 -4.85
C PHE A 75 -6.19 -13.77 -3.53
N ARG A 76 -4.99 -14.30 -3.27
CA ARG A 76 -4.22 -13.90 -2.07
C ARG A 76 -3.80 -12.43 -2.10
N SER A 77 -3.48 -11.90 -3.29
CA SER A 77 -3.18 -10.47 -3.47
C SER A 77 -4.40 -9.62 -3.11
N LEU A 78 -5.59 -10.00 -3.61
CA LEU A 78 -6.85 -9.33 -3.31
C LEU A 78 -7.15 -9.35 -1.80
N LEU A 79 -7.04 -10.50 -1.14
CA LEU A 79 -7.29 -10.55 0.31
C LEU A 79 -6.35 -9.64 1.09
N LYS A 80 -5.06 -9.62 0.72
CA LYS A 80 -4.10 -8.69 1.34
C LYS A 80 -4.47 -7.25 1.08
N ARG A 81 -4.94 -6.90 -0.13
CA ARG A 81 -5.42 -5.55 -0.44
C ARG A 81 -6.58 -5.17 0.47
N LEU A 82 -7.62 -6.00 0.57
CA LEU A 82 -8.85 -5.65 1.24
C LEU A 82 -8.79 -5.67 2.77
N VAL A 83 -7.76 -6.24 3.39
CA VAL A 83 -7.67 -6.28 4.87
C VAL A 83 -6.58 -5.35 5.42
N PRO A 84 -6.73 -4.88 6.67
CA PRO A 84 -5.67 -4.18 7.39
C PRO A 84 -4.40 -5.02 7.52
N VAL A 85 -3.24 -4.37 7.58
CA VAL A 85 -1.93 -5.06 7.67
C VAL A 85 -1.84 -5.96 8.90
N THR A 86 -2.47 -5.57 10.01
CA THR A 86 -2.56 -6.35 11.26
C THR A 86 -3.29 -7.69 11.08
N ALA A 87 -4.15 -7.82 10.07
CA ALA A 87 -4.88 -9.05 9.76
C ALA A 87 -4.14 -9.99 8.80
N HIS A 88 -3.04 -9.56 8.17
CA HIS A 88 -2.27 -10.38 7.22
C HIS A 88 -1.84 -11.77 7.75
N PRO A 89 -1.43 -11.93 9.02
CA PRO A 89 -1.08 -13.26 9.54
C PRO A 89 -2.24 -14.26 9.49
N ARG A 90 -3.48 -13.78 9.67
CA ARG A 90 -4.71 -14.61 9.67
C ARG A 90 -5.09 -15.08 8.26
N LEU A 91 -4.69 -14.36 7.21
CA LEU A 91 -4.96 -14.75 5.82
C LEU A 91 -4.39 -16.12 5.44
N LYS A 92 -3.37 -16.61 6.15
CA LYS A 92 -2.80 -17.96 5.93
C LYS A 92 -3.78 -19.08 6.27
N ASN A 93 -4.77 -18.79 7.11
CA ASN A 93 -5.77 -19.76 7.56
C ASN A 93 -7.00 -19.77 6.66
N VAL A 94 -7.21 -18.72 5.86
CA VAL A 94 -8.31 -18.65 4.89
C VAL A 94 -8.04 -19.65 3.78
N ARG A 95 -8.82 -20.73 3.77
CA ARG A 95 -8.74 -21.80 2.78
C ARG A 95 -9.97 -21.77 1.90
N VAL A 96 -9.77 -21.49 0.63
CA VAL A 96 -10.80 -21.64 -0.41
C VAL A 96 -10.37 -22.81 -1.30
N ALA A 97 -11.25 -23.81 -1.43
CA ALA A 97 -10.97 -25.01 -2.22
C ALA A 97 -10.76 -24.68 -3.71
N LYS A 98 -11.54 -23.73 -4.25
CA LYS A 98 -11.45 -23.26 -5.64
C LYS A 98 -11.61 -21.74 -5.71
N PRO A 99 -10.50 -20.97 -5.69
CA PRO A 99 -10.56 -19.52 -5.86
C PRO A 99 -11.20 -19.08 -7.19
N GLY A 100 -11.15 -19.94 -8.22
CA GLY A 100 -11.80 -19.70 -9.51
C GLY A 100 -13.32 -19.54 -9.44
N ASP A 101 -13.98 -20.16 -8.46
CA ASP A 101 -15.44 -20.04 -8.29
C ASP A 101 -15.86 -18.64 -7.78
N LEU A 102 -14.90 -17.88 -7.25
CA LEU A 102 -15.08 -16.50 -6.77
C LEU A 102 -14.76 -15.45 -7.84
N ILE A 103 -14.31 -15.87 -9.02
CA ILE A 103 -13.96 -14.97 -10.11
C ILE A 103 -15.23 -14.67 -10.92
N GLU A 104 -15.43 -13.40 -11.23
CA GLU A 104 -16.47 -12.92 -12.14
C GLU A 104 -15.97 -12.95 -13.59
N GLY A 105 -14.72 -12.57 -13.82
CA GLY A 105 -14.11 -12.61 -15.14
C GLY A 105 -12.59 -12.50 -15.12
N ILE A 106 -11.96 -12.97 -16.20
CA ILE A 106 -10.53 -12.82 -16.45
C ILE A 106 -10.36 -12.08 -17.77
N ARG A 107 -9.67 -10.94 -17.75
CA ARG A 107 -9.33 -10.18 -18.96
C ARG A 107 -7.86 -10.41 -19.31
N VAL A 108 -7.58 -10.69 -20.57
CA VAL A 108 -6.21 -10.81 -21.09
C VAL A 108 -5.72 -9.42 -21.52
N ARG A 109 -4.61 -8.95 -20.95
CA ARG A 109 -3.94 -7.71 -21.38
C ARG A 109 -2.86 -7.99 -22.41
N ALA A 110 -2.02 -8.96 -22.11
CA ALA A 110 -0.96 -9.43 -22.97
C ALA A 110 -0.85 -10.94 -22.79
N GLU A 111 -0.65 -11.67 -23.87
CA GLU A 111 -0.52 -13.12 -23.86
C GLU A 111 0.54 -13.50 -24.90
N ARG A 112 1.46 -14.36 -24.49
CA ARG A 112 2.46 -14.98 -25.35
C ARG A 112 2.53 -16.45 -25.01
N ASN A 113 2.36 -17.28 -26.02
CA ASN A 113 2.44 -18.73 -25.92
C ASN A 113 3.57 -19.26 -26.80
N SER A 114 4.25 -20.29 -26.31
CA SER A 114 5.16 -21.14 -27.08
C SER A 114 4.60 -22.55 -27.14
N ALA A 115 5.39 -23.52 -27.64
CA ALA A 115 5.01 -24.94 -27.61
C ALA A 115 4.90 -25.48 -26.17
N THR A 116 5.63 -24.90 -25.22
CA THR A 116 5.77 -25.42 -23.84
C THR A 116 5.58 -24.39 -22.75
N ASP A 117 5.59 -23.10 -23.10
CA ASP A 117 5.56 -21.98 -22.15
C ASP A 117 4.34 -21.10 -22.40
N TYR A 118 3.80 -20.60 -21.32
CA TYR A 118 2.71 -19.65 -21.32
C TYR A 118 3.10 -18.47 -20.44
N ILE A 119 3.06 -17.25 -20.98
CA ILE A 119 3.31 -16.00 -20.25
C ILE A 119 2.18 -15.04 -20.58
N ALA A 120 1.51 -14.50 -19.57
CA ALA A 120 0.45 -13.53 -19.76
C ALA A 120 0.40 -12.49 -18.64
N SER A 121 -0.20 -11.35 -18.93
CA SER A 121 -0.63 -10.35 -17.95
C SER A 121 -2.15 -10.33 -17.96
N LEU A 122 -2.77 -10.62 -16.82
CA LEU A 122 -4.21 -10.83 -16.71
C LEU A 122 -4.83 -9.88 -15.68
N ASP A 123 -6.06 -9.44 -15.92
CA ASP A 123 -6.91 -8.84 -14.89
C ASP A 123 -7.84 -9.92 -14.33
N PHE A 124 -7.83 -10.11 -13.02
CA PHE A 124 -8.75 -11.01 -12.32
C PHE A 124 -9.82 -10.19 -11.60
N ALA A 125 -11.04 -10.18 -12.11
CA ALA A 125 -12.19 -9.55 -11.46
C ALA A 125 -12.86 -10.57 -10.55
N PHE A 126 -12.98 -10.27 -9.25
CA PHE A 126 -13.60 -11.15 -8.27
C PHE A 126 -15.01 -10.68 -7.93
N GLN A 127 -15.91 -11.62 -7.65
CA GLN A 127 -17.28 -11.36 -7.25
C GLN A 127 -17.31 -10.63 -5.90
N PRO A 128 -17.67 -9.33 -5.84
CA PRO A 128 -17.54 -8.53 -4.62
C PRO A 128 -18.35 -9.09 -3.45
N ARG A 129 -19.56 -9.59 -3.73
CA ARG A 129 -20.45 -10.19 -2.72
C ARG A 129 -19.85 -11.44 -2.10
N ALA A 130 -19.23 -12.31 -2.91
CA ALA A 130 -18.65 -13.56 -2.43
C ALA A 130 -17.39 -13.32 -1.58
N ILE A 131 -16.56 -12.34 -1.99
CA ILE A 131 -15.36 -11.96 -1.23
C ILE A 131 -15.72 -11.33 0.13
N ARG A 132 -16.72 -10.42 0.16
CA ARG A 132 -17.21 -9.85 1.43
C ARG A 132 -17.76 -10.92 2.37
N ALA A 133 -18.60 -11.83 1.84
CA ALA A 133 -19.14 -12.93 2.63
C ALA A 133 -18.04 -13.83 3.21
N LEU A 134 -17.01 -14.14 2.42
CA LEU A 134 -15.86 -14.91 2.88
C LEU A 134 -15.10 -14.20 4.01
N LEU A 135 -14.72 -12.93 3.82
CA LEU A 135 -13.98 -12.17 4.83
C LEU A 135 -14.79 -11.98 6.11
N GLN A 136 -16.10 -11.79 5.99
CA GLN A 136 -17.02 -11.71 7.12
C GLN A 136 -17.10 -13.04 7.88
N GLN A 137 -17.22 -14.17 7.18
CA GLN A 137 -17.22 -15.51 7.78
C GLN A 137 -15.92 -15.80 8.54
N GLU A 138 -14.78 -15.35 8.00
CA GLU A 138 -13.46 -15.47 8.62
C GLU A 138 -13.22 -14.43 9.74
N GLY A 139 -14.17 -13.53 9.99
CA GLY A 139 -14.06 -12.46 10.99
C GLY A 139 -12.90 -11.51 10.71
N LEU A 140 -12.65 -11.22 9.43
CA LEU A 140 -11.59 -10.32 8.97
C LEU A 140 -12.19 -8.94 8.65
N PRO A 141 -11.65 -7.85 9.23
CA PRO A 141 -12.07 -6.51 8.88
C PRO A 141 -11.69 -6.20 7.42
N ILE A 142 -12.55 -5.42 6.75
CA ILE A 142 -12.38 -5.04 5.35
C ILE A 142 -12.18 -3.53 5.23
N VAL A 143 -11.30 -3.12 4.32
CA VAL A 143 -11.06 -1.74 3.90
C VAL A 143 -11.43 -1.67 2.42
N GLU A 144 -12.53 -0.98 2.12
CA GLU A 144 -13.06 -0.86 0.75
C GLU A 144 -12.91 0.54 0.17
N GLU A 145 -12.65 1.55 1.01
CA GLU A 145 -12.49 2.92 0.54
C GLU A 145 -11.12 3.09 -0.13
N GLN A 146 -11.09 3.53 -1.38
CA GLN A 146 -9.84 3.96 -2.02
C GLN A 146 -9.44 5.35 -1.51
N ALA A 147 -8.14 5.55 -1.33
CA ALA A 147 -7.58 6.87 -1.11
C ALA A 147 -7.78 7.76 -2.35
N PRO A 148 -7.79 9.10 -2.17
CA PRO A 148 -7.59 10.01 -3.29
C PRO A 148 -6.34 9.64 -4.12
N GLU A 149 -6.47 9.71 -5.45
CA GLU A 149 -5.39 9.34 -6.38
C GLU A 149 -4.14 10.22 -6.16
N ALA A 150 -3.01 9.57 -5.93
CA ALA A 150 -1.71 10.23 -5.80
C ALA A 150 -0.92 10.17 -7.10
N VAL A 151 -0.09 11.18 -7.36
CA VAL A 151 0.89 11.16 -8.46
C VAL A 151 2.19 10.55 -7.95
N VAL A 152 2.69 9.51 -8.64
CA VAL A 152 4.04 8.99 -8.41
C VAL A 152 4.97 9.40 -9.54
N ILE A 153 6.13 9.95 -9.18
CA ILE A 153 7.22 10.27 -10.09
C ILE A 153 8.36 9.26 -9.85
N PRO A 154 8.47 8.20 -10.67
CA PRO A 154 9.59 7.27 -10.59
C PRO A 154 10.84 7.95 -11.14
N VAL A 155 11.92 7.95 -10.36
CA VAL A 155 13.19 8.52 -10.79
C VAL A 155 14.34 7.62 -10.40
N TRP A 156 15.40 7.69 -11.19
CA TRP A 156 16.62 6.93 -10.99
C TRP A 156 17.79 7.87 -10.81
N ARG A 157 18.67 7.56 -9.86
CA ARG A 157 19.95 8.25 -9.72
C ARG A 157 21.09 7.25 -9.82
N SER A 158 21.91 7.39 -10.87
CA SER A 158 22.99 6.45 -11.17
C SER A 158 24.12 6.44 -10.12
N ALA A 159 24.37 7.57 -9.45
CA ALA A 159 25.34 7.66 -8.38
C ALA A 159 24.97 8.75 -7.36
N PRO A 160 25.41 8.63 -6.10
CA PRO A 160 25.19 9.69 -5.11
C PRO A 160 25.64 11.07 -5.62
N GLY A 161 24.78 12.07 -5.48
CA GLY A 161 25.07 13.45 -5.89
C GLY A 161 24.80 13.77 -7.37
N THR A 162 24.45 12.79 -8.22
CA THR A 162 23.99 13.09 -9.60
C THR A 162 22.52 13.51 -9.62
N PRO A 163 22.07 14.34 -10.58
CA PRO A 163 20.65 14.65 -10.71
C PRO A 163 19.84 13.37 -11.01
N PRO A 164 18.67 13.17 -10.36
CA PRO A 164 17.74 12.12 -10.74
C PRO A 164 17.22 12.31 -12.17
N LYS A 165 16.98 11.22 -12.87
CA LYS A 165 16.42 11.21 -14.23
C LYS A 165 15.32 10.16 -14.37
N ASP A 166 14.54 10.22 -15.44
CA ASP A 166 13.71 9.08 -15.85
C ASP A 166 14.59 7.91 -16.30
N GLU A 167 14.17 6.70 -15.97
CA GLU A 167 14.84 5.47 -16.33
C GLU A 167 13.78 4.43 -16.73
N PRO A 168 13.71 4.03 -18.01
CA PRO A 168 12.64 3.18 -18.52
C PRO A 168 12.47 1.85 -17.78
N SER A 169 13.56 1.26 -17.26
CA SER A 169 13.49 0.02 -16.49
C SER A 169 12.75 0.22 -15.15
N TRP A 170 13.03 1.30 -14.43
CA TRP A 170 12.35 1.61 -13.16
C TRP A 170 10.92 2.09 -13.38
N THR A 171 10.70 2.97 -14.37
CA THR A 171 9.35 3.40 -14.77
C THR A 171 8.52 2.21 -15.27
N GLY A 172 9.15 1.23 -15.92
CA GLY A 172 8.55 -0.03 -16.36
C GLY A 172 8.06 -0.89 -15.21
N VAL A 173 8.82 -0.98 -14.10
CA VAL A 173 8.38 -1.69 -12.88
C VAL A 173 7.05 -1.13 -12.38
N TRP A 174 6.95 0.20 -12.24
CA TRP A 174 5.71 0.84 -11.77
C TRP A 174 4.53 0.64 -12.72
N LYS A 175 4.77 0.72 -14.04
CA LYS A 175 3.74 0.42 -15.06
C LYS A 175 3.27 -1.04 -15.02
N GLY A 176 4.13 -1.94 -14.56
CA GLY A 176 3.83 -3.36 -14.38
C GLY A 176 2.93 -3.66 -13.17
N LEU A 177 2.69 -2.69 -12.29
CA LEU A 177 1.84 -2.86 -11.11
C LEU A 177 0.37 -2.55 -11.41
N ASP A 178 -0.50 -2.97 -10.47
CA ASP A 178 -1.91 -2.63 -10.46
C ASP A 178 -2.14 -1.29 -9.76
N LEU A 179 -1.88 -0.19 -10.49
CA LEU A 179 -1.94 1.16 -9.93
C LEU A 179 -3.37 1.72 -9.79
N GLU A 180 -4.31 1.21 -10.60
CA GLU A 180 -5.68 1.73 -10.70
C GLU A 180 -6.60 1.12 -9.63
N HIS A 181 -6.48 -0.19 -9.40
CA HIS A 181 -7.34 -0.93 -8.47
C HIS A 181 -6.73 -1.06 -7.07
N ALA A 182 -5.55 -0.48 -6.83
CA ALA A 182 -4.95 -0.39 -5.51
C ALA A 182 -5.84 0.40 -4.54
N LEU A 183 -5.75 0.12 -3.24
CA LEU A 183 -6.44 0.94 -2.24
C LEU A 183 -5.90 2.37 -2.17
N SER A 184 -4.66 2.58 -2.61
CA SER A 184 -4.10 3.90 -2.81
C SER A 184 -3.79 4.04 -4.30
N PRO A 185 -4.77 4.43 -5.12
CA PRO A 185 -4.59 4.52 -6.56
C PRO A 185 -3.49 5.54 -6.90
N VAL A 186 -2.72 5.22 -7.93
CA VAL A 186 -1.56 6.01 -8.32
C VAL A 186 -1.57 6.33 -9.81
N LYS A 187 -1.44 7.62 -10.12
CA LYS A 187 -1.12 8.10 -11.46
C LYS A 187 0.38 8.21 -11.64
N LEU A 188 0.93 7.45 -12.58
CA LEU A 188 2.35 7.53 -12.91
C LEU A 188 2.65 8.72 -13.82
N VAL A 189 3.61 9.56 -13.43
CA VAL A 189 4.11 10.66 -14.26
C VAL A 189 5.63 10.57 -14.36
N PRO A 190 6.20 10.29 -15.54
CA PRO A 190 7.66 10.26 -15.69
C PRO A 190 8.24 11.66 -15.43
N LEU A 191 9.52 11.71 -15.06
CA LEU A 191 10.20 12.98 -14.88
C LEU A 191 10.28 13.74 -16.21
N LYS A 192 9.59 14.87 -16.28
CA LYS A 192 9.59 15.73 -17.47
C LYS A 192 10.63 16.86 -17.34
N PRO A 193 11.13 17.44 -18.45
CA PRO A 193 12.10 18.54 -18.41
C PRO A 193 11.62 19.78 -17.62
N GLU A 194 10.32 20.05 -17.61
CA GLU A 194 9.71 21.12 -16.81
C GLU A 194 9.74 20.87 -15.30
N MET A 195 10.02 19.63 -14.87
CA MET A 195 10.18 19.27 -13.47
C MET A 195 11.65 19.42 -13.08
N SER A 196 11.92 20.25 -12.07
CA SER A 196 13.28 20.43 -11.56
C SER A 196 13.81 19.13 -10.95
N ALA A 197 14.86 18.56 -11.55
CA ALA A 197 15.57 17.41 -10.99
C ALA A 197 16.15 17.72 -9.59
N ASP A 198 16.54 18.97 -9.35
CA ASP A 198 17.00 19.44 -8.04
C ASP A 198 15.87 19.42 -7.01
N ALA A 199 14.65 19.83 -7.40
CA ALA A 199 13.50 19.75 -6.50
C ALA A 199 13.13 18.30 -6.16
N VAL A 200 13.21 17.39 -7.13
CA VAL A 200 13.03 15.96 -6.90
C VAL A 200 14.10 15.40 -5.94
N ALA A 201 15.36 15.78 -6.15
CA ALA A 201 16.46 15.40 -5.28
C ALA A 201 16.29 15.94 -3.86
N ALA A 202 15.90 17.20 -3.72
CA ALA A 202 15.64 17.86 -2.45
C ALA A 202 14.50 17.17 -1.69
N LEU A 203 13.39 16.89 -2.37
CA LEU A 203 12.25 16.17 -1.78
C LEU A 203 12.65 14.78 -1.30
N ALA A 204 13.40 14.00 -2.10
CA ALA A 204 13.92 12.70 -1.71
C ALA A 204 14.89 12.76 -0.51
N ASN A 205 15.53 13.90 -0.28
CA ASN A 205 16.38 14.16 0.88
C ASN A 205 15.61 14.68 2.10
N GLY A 206 14.28 14.85 2.00
CA GLY A 206 13.41 15.29 3.09
C GLY A 206 13.07 16.78 3.08
N ASP A 207 13.47 17.53 2.06
CA ASP A 207 13.04 18.91 1.90
C ASP A 207 11.59 18.98 1.38
N GLY A 208 10.65 19.04 2.31
CA GLY A 208 9.23 19.16 1.99
C GLY A 208 8.87 20.45 1.25
N ALA A 209 9.68 21.51 1.30
CA ALA A 209 9.39 22.74 0.58
C ALA A 209 9.52 22.59 -0.95
N ALA A 210 10.34 21.63 -1.38
CA ALA A 210 10.59 21.30 -2.79
C ALA A 210 9.36 20.67 -3.49
N ILE A 211 8.38 20.17 -2.74
CA ILE A 211 7.16 19.62 -3.34
C ILE A 211 6.38 20.69 -4.13
N ARG A 212 6.47 21.97 -3.73
CA ARG A 212 5.72 23.08 -4.36
C ARG A 212 6.02 23.25 -5.85
N SER A 213 7.27 23.05 -6.27
CA SER A 213 7.61 23.11 -7.70
C SER A 213 7.05 21.94 -8.49
N LEU A 214 6.82 20.78 -7.84
CA LEU A 214 6.24 19.61 -8.47
C LEU A 214 4.70 19.71 -8.58
N VAL A 215 4.04 20.39 -7.63
CA VAL A 215 2.59 20.67 -7.69
C VAL A 215 2.23 21.41 -8.97
N ASN A 216 3.00 22.44 -9.34
CA ASN A 216 2.74 23.21 -10.55
C ASN A 216 2.86 22.37 -11.83
N ALA A 217 3.83 21.45 -11.88
CA ALA A 217 4.09 20.61 -13.05
C ALA A 217 3.11 19.42 -13.17
N THR A 218 2.68 18.85 -12.05
CA THR A 218 1.80 17.66 -12.02
C THR A 218 0.32 18.01 -11.91
N ARG A 219 -0.01 19.23 -11.43
CA ARG A 219 -1.36 19.66 -11.05
C ARG A 219 -2.02 18.81 -9.97
N SER A 220 -1.21 18.21 -9.08
CA SER A 220 -1.68 17.43 -7.93
C SER A 220 -0.96 17.89 -6.66
N GLU A 221 -1.66 17.86 -5.52
CA GLU A 221 -1.04 18.09 -4.20
C GLU A 221 -0.52 16.80 -3.54
N LEU A 222 -1.01 15.65 -4.02
CA LEU A 222 -0.60 14.33 -3.58
C LEU A 222 0.48 13.84 -4.54
N ILE A 223 1.74 14.07 -4.18
CA ILE A 223 2.89 13.72 -5.01
C ILE A 223 3.85 12.90 -4.17
N VAL A 224 4.26 11.76 -4.70
CA VAL A 224 5.31 10.91 -4.13
C VAL A 224 6.41 10.70 -5.17
N VAL A 225 7.63 11.08 -4.81
CA VAL A 225 8.83 10.72 -5.57
C VAL A 225 9.26 9.32 -5.14
N ALA A 226 9.43 8.43 -6.11
CA ALA A 226 9.98 7.09 -5.91
C ALA A 226 11.39 7.03 -6.51
N LEU A 227 12.39 7.42 -5.71
CA LEU A 227 13.79 7.48 -6.12
C LEU A 227 14.49 6.14 -5.91
N ALA A 228 15.03 5.56 -6.97
CA ALA A 228 15.87 4.38 -6.94
C ALA A 228 17.35 4.74 -7.20
N GLU A 229 18.24 4.28 -6.31
CA GLU A 229 19.67 4.56 -6.33
C GLU A 229 20.45 3.25 -6.14
N PRO A 230 21.06 2.67 -7.20
CA PRO A 230 21.90 1.49 -7.08
C PRO A 230 23.22 1.84 -6.37
N ASP A 231 23.57 1.02 -5.40
CA ASP A 231 24.88 0.95 -4.78
C ASP A 231 25.58 -0.31 -5.28
N ALA A 232 26.30 -0.17 -6.39
CA ALA A 232 27.04 -1.26 -7.02
C ALA A 232 28.10 -1.86 -6.08
N GLY A 233 28.71 -1.03 -5.23
CA GLY A 233 29.74 -1.46 -4.28
C GLY A 233 29.19 -2.40 -3.20
N ASN A 234 27.99 -2.12 -2.70
CA ASN A 234 27.34 -2.92 -1.66
C ASN A 234 26.30 -3.92 -2.19
N ARG A 235 26.12 -4.00 -3.53
CA ARG A 235 25.08 -4.80 -4.20
C ARG A 235 23.70 -4.55 -3.60
N LYS A 236 23.34 -3.27 -3.47
CA LYS A 236 22.06 -2.83 -2.92
C LYS A 236 21.38 -1.86 -3.86
N LEU A 237 20.06 -1.91 -3.91
CA LEU A 237 19.23 -0.86 -4.48
C LEU A 237 18.61 -0.09 -3.31
N MET A 238 18.95 1.19 -3.16
CA MET A 238 18.27 2.05 -2.20
C MET A 238 17.04 2.65 -2.88
N VAL A 239 15.86 2.47 -2.30
CA VAL A 239 14.65 3.14 -2.75
C VAL A 239 14.16 4.08 -1.67
N THR A 240 13.94 5.34 -2.06
CA THR A 240 13.38 6.38 -1.23
C THR A 240 12.01 6.77 -1.76
N LEU A 241 10.98 6.64 -0.93
CA LEU A 241 9.68 7.26 -1.16
C LEU A 241 9.63 8.56 -0.37
N ALA A 242 9.37 9.68 -1.03
CA ALA A 242 9.28 10.97 -0.36
C ALA A 242 8.20 11.85 -0.99
N GLY A 243 7.41 12.53 -0.15
CA GLY A 243 6.36 13.42 -0.63
C GLY A 243 5.15 13.40 0.29
N ARG A 244 3.97 13.56 -0.30
CA ARG A 244 2.67 13.56 0.38
C ARG A 244 1.71 12.63 -0.35
N ASP A 245 1.11 11.72 0.41
CA ASP A 245 -0.06 10.93 -0.02
C ASP A 245 -1.30 11.38 0.76
N ALA A 246 -2.42 10.66 0.58
CA ALA A 246 -3.69 10.96 1.25
C ALA A 246 -3.63 10.94 2.79
N VAL A 247 -2.62 10.28 3.37
CA VAL A 247 -2.44 10.22 4.83
C VAL A 247 -1.62 11.41 5.32
N GLY A 248 -0.64 11.85 4.53
CA GLY A 248 0.15 13.03 4.84
C GLY A 248 1.56 12.97 4.27
N ALA A 249 2.41 13.90 4.71
CA ALA A 249 3.81 13.94 4.30
C ALA A 249 4.60 12.77 4.91
N PHE A 250 5.52 12.18 4.15
CA PHE A 250 6.40 11.13 4.64
C PHE A 250 7.70 11.04 3.84
N THR A 251 8.69 10.40 4.45
CA THR A 251 9.93 9.97 3.79
C THR A 251 10.30 8.59 4.32
N LEU A 252 10.44 7.62 3.43
CA LEU A 252 10.82 6.26 3.76
C LEU A 252 11.98 5.82 2.87
N LYS A 253 13.07 5.35 3.49
CA LYS A 253 14.23 4.80 2.79
C LYS A 253 14.33 3.30 3.06
N ARG A 254 14.49 2.50 2.02
CA ARG A 254 14.62 1.04 2.13
C ARG A 254 15.68 0.50 1.17
N ALA A 255 16.52 -0.39 1.67
CA ALA A 255 17.54 -1.06 0.86
C ALA A 255 17.08 -2.47 0.47
N TYR A 256 17.28 -2.82 -0.79
CA TYR A 256 17.02 -4.14 -1.35
C TYR A 256 18.35 -4.74 -1.81
N ARG A 257 18.58 -6.02 -1.52
CA ARG A 257 19.80 -6.70 -1.98
C ARG A 257 19.64 -7.03 -3.46
N ILE A 258 20.66 -6.72 -4.26
CA ILE A 258 20.74 -7.09 -5.67
C ILE A 258 21.38 -8.47 -5.76
N ASP A 259 20.65 -9.42 -6.34
CA ASP A 259 21.20 -10.71 -6.73
C ASP A 259 21.85 -10.59 -8.11
N PRO A 260 23.14 -10.92 -8.29
CA PRO A 260 23.78 -10.89 -9.60
C PRO A 260 23.12 -11.81 -10.64
N SER A 261 22.44 -12.89 -10.23
CA SER A 261 21.74 -13.78 -11.18
C SER A 261 20.43 -13.20 -11.68
N ASP A 262 19.85 -12.25 -10.94
CA ASP A 262 18.63 -11.53 -11.33
C ASP A 262 18.65 -10.10 -10.77
N PRO A 263 19.34 -9.17 -11.47
CA PRO A 263 19.45 -7.80 -11.01
C PRO A 263 18.11 -7.04 -11.01
N SER A 264 17.17 -7.46 -11.86
CA SER A 264 15.82 -6.87 -12.02
C SER A 264 14.94 -7.11 -10.81
N TYR A 265 15.03 -8.29 -10.20
CA TYR A 265 14.16 -8.69 -9.07
C TYR A 265 14.17 -7.68 -7.91
N ALA A 266 15.33 -7.07 -7.63
CA ALA A 266 15.43 -6.07 -6.57
C ALA A 266 14.56 -4.83 -6.85
N ALA A 267 14.51 -4.37 -8.11
CA ALA A 267 13.68 -3.26 -8.51
C ALA A 267 12.19 -3.66 -8.50
N GLU A 268 11.85 -4.83 -9.05
CA GLU A 268 10.46 -5.33 -9.06
C GLU A 268 9.88 -5.47 -7.64
N LEU A 269 10.64 -6.12 -6.74
CA LEU A 269 10.28 -6.22 -5.34
C LEU A 269 10.13 -4.85 -4.70
N ALA A 270 11.03 -3.91 -5.01
CA ALA A 270 10.96 -2.57 -4.48
C ALA A 270 9.72 -1.80 -4.95
N GLY A 271 9.30 -1.98 -6.21
CA GLY A 271 8.06 -1.42 -6.74
C GLY A 271 6.83 -1.95 -6.01
N VAL A 272 6.70 -3.28 -5.89
CA VAL A 272 5.59 -3.95 -5.19
C VAL A 272 5.52 -3.49 -3.73
N VAL A 273 6.67 -3.47 -3.03
CA VAL A 273 6.74 -3.03 -1.63
C VAL A 273 6.40 -1.54 -1.51
N SER A 274 6.81 -0.71 -2.47
CA SER A 274 6.54 0.73 -2.44
C SER A 274 5.06 1.04 -2.57
N LEU A 275 4.35 0.40 -3.50
CA LEU A 275 2.89 0.52 -3.61
C LEU A 275 2.21 -0.01 -2.33
N GLY A 276 2.67 -1.16 -1.81
CA GLY A 276 2.16 -1.72 -0.56
C GLY A 276 2.38 -0.83 0.68
N VAL A 277 3.40 0.04 0.69
CA VAL A 277 3.57 1.06 1.73
C VAL A 277 2.48 2.13 1.64
N LEU A 278 2.17 2.61 0.44
CA LEU A 278 1.11 3.61 0.22
C LEU A 278 -0.26 3.04 0.64
N GLU A 279 -0.54 1.79 0.27
CA GLU A 279 -1.77 1.10 0.70
C GLU A 279 -1.78 0.87 2.22
N GLY A 280 -0.67 0.42 2.80
CA GLY A 280 -0.53 0.16 4.23
C GLY A 280 -0.76 1.42 5.08
N ARG A 281 -0.28 2.57 4.61
CA ARG A 281 -0.52 3.87 5.23
C ARG A 281 -2.00 4.22 5.19
N TRP A 282 -2.65 4.11 4.03
CA TRP A 282 -4.08 4.40 3.90
C TRP A 282 -4.94 3.49 4.81
N LYS A 283 -4.66 2.19 4.83
CA LYS A 283 -5.34 1.22 5.70
C LYS A 283 -5.24 1.54 7.18
N ALA A 284 -4.20 2.23 7.61
CA ALA A 284 -4.03 2.60 9.01
C ALA A 284 -5.04 3.66 9.46
N ILE A 285 -5.56 4.48 8.54
CA ILE A 285 -6.53 5.55 8.85
C ILE A 285 -7.94 5.25 8.32
N ALA A 286 -8.05 4.47 7.25
CA ALA A 286 -9.33 4.09 6.63
C ALA A 286 -10.14 3.08 7.46
N ASN A 287 -9.63 2.66 8.62
CA ASN A 287 -10.25 1.63 9.46
C ASN A 287 -10.60 2.20 10.85
N PRO A 288 -11.67 3.01 10.97
CA PRO A 288 -12.02 3.72 12.22
C PRO A 288 -12.56 2.81 13.34
N SER A 289 -12.66 1.49 13.13
CA SER A 289 -13.19 0.53 14.11
C SER A 289 -12.35 0.38 15.40
N THR A 290 -11.27 1.15 15.57
CA THR A 290 -10.42 1.12 16.79
C THR A 290 -10.58 2.37 17.68
N ASP A 291 -11.26 3.43 17.23
CA ASP A 291 -11.39 4.69 18.00
C ASP A 291 -12.80 4.95 18.59
N MET A 292 -13.73 4.00 18.50
CA MET A 292 -14.98 4.05 19.28
C MET A 292 -14.85 3.30 20.61
N VAL A 293 -13.90 3.72 21.45
CA VAL A 293 -14.20 3.76 22.89
C VAL A 293 -15.06 5.00 23.06
N ALA A 294 -16.36 4.77 23.24
CA ALA A 294 -17.37 5.79 23.43
C ALA A 294 -16.87 6.92 24.34
N ALA A 295 -16.80 8.14 23.79
CA ALA A 295 -16.93 9.32 24.64
C ALA A 295 -18.21 9.14 25.46
N PRO A 296 -18.19 9.28 26.80
CA PRO A 296 -19.40 9.15 27.60
C PRO A 296 -20.42 10.18 27.08
N PRO A 297 -21.71 9.81 26.97
CA PRO A 297 -22.73 10.73 26.48
C PRO A 297 -22.75 11.97 27.37
N PRO A 298 -22.99 13.17 26.82
CA PRO A 298 -23.14 14.37 27.64
C PRO A 298 -24.28 14.14 28.64
N PRO A 299 -24.12 14.53 29.92
CA PRO A 299 -25.19 14.36 30.90
C PRO A 299 -26.44 15.11 30.45
N PRO A 300 -27.65 14.61 30.79
CA PRO A 300 -28.90 15.26 30.42
C PRO A 300 -28.96 16.69 30.97
N ARG A 301 -29.33 17.64 30.12
CA ARG A 301 -29.54 19.04 30.51
C ARG A 301 -30.75 19.12 31.45
N MET A 302 -30.51 19.29 32.74
CA MET A 302 -31.53 19.75 33.67
C MET A 302 -31.72 21.28 33.55
N PRO A 303 -32.94 21.81 33.74
CA PRO A 303 -33.20 23.23 33.67
C PRO A 303 -32.61 23.97 34.88
N ALA A 304 -32.09 25.17 34.62
CA ALA A 304 -31.47 26.04 35.62
C ALA A 304 -32.48 26.53 36.67
N PRO A 305 -32.05 26.64 37.95
CA PRO A 305 -32.56 27.66 38.84
C PRO A 305 -31.52 28.75 39.11
N ALA A 306 -32.07 29.94 39.38
CA ALA A 306 -31.40 31.22 39.54
C ALA A 306 -30.38 31.27 40.70
N ALA A 307 -29.41 32.18 40.55
CA ALA A 307 -28.44 32.59 41.57
C ALA A 307 -29.08 33.59 42.58
N PRO A 308 -28.35 34.15 43.57
CA PRO A 308 -27.04 33.79 44.13
C PRO A 308 -27.03 33.81 45.68
N VAL A 309 -26.04 33.17 46.33
CA VAL A 309 -25.48 33.68 47.60
C VAL A 309 -24.06 33.14 47.79
N GLY A 310 -23.16 34.04 48.18
CA GLY A 310 -21.72 33.85 48.13
C GLY A 310 -21.12 32.98 49.22
N TYR A 311 -19.87 32.57 48.98
CA TYR A 311 -18.92 32.16 50.03
C TYR A 311 -17.48 32.39 49.57
N ALA A 312 -16.63 32.59 50.58
CA ALA A 312 -15.20 32.96 50.58
C ALA A 312 -14.26 32.09 49.72
N PRO A 313 -13.02 32.56 49.42
CA PRO A 313 -12.06 31.77 48.64
C PRO A 313 -11.56 30.56 49.45
N ALA A 314 -11.83 29.36 48.92
CA ALA A 314 -11.23 28.11 49.36
C ALA A 314 -9.87 27.89 48.66
N PRO A 315 -8.92 27.15 49.27
CA PRO A 315 -7.53 27.10 48.85
C PRO A 315 -7.35 26.33 47.53
N ALA A 316 -6.25 26.63 46.82
CA ALA A 316 -5.87 26.02 45.55
C ALA A 316 -5.95 24.48 45.61
N MET A 317 -6.91 23.91 44.88
CA MET A 317 -6.88 22.49 44.51
C MET A 317 -5.85 22.30 43.42
N GLN A 318 -4.87 21.44 43.71
CA GLN A 318 -3.93 20.93 42.73
C GLN A 318 -4.67 20.32 41.52
N PRO A 319 -4.16 20.53 40.30
CA PRO A 319 -4.66 19.77 39.16
C PRO A 319 -4.51 18.26 39.43
N PRO A 320 -5.44 17.41 38.94
CA PRO A 320 -5.28 15.96 39.04
C PRO A 320 -3.92 15.57 38.43
N PRO A 321 -3.25 14.53 38.97
CA PRO A 321 -1.98 14.08 38.41
C PRO A 321 -2.22 13.75 36.94
N ALA A 322 -1.33 14.27 36.08
CA ALA A 322 -1.24 13.86 34.70
C ALA A 322 -1.37 12.33 34.65
N ALA A 323 -2.30 11.83 33.85
CA ALA A 323 -2.37 10.42 33.52
C ALA A 323 -0.94 9.99 33.16
N ALA A 324 -0.38 9.11 34.00
CA ALA A 324 0.98 8.67 33.88
C ALA A 324 1.17 8.11 32.46
N SER A 325 2.12 8.72 31.76
CA SER A 325 2.67 8.34 30.48
C SER A 325 2.71 6.82 30.32
N GLY A 326 1.94 6.30 29.36
CA GLY A 326 2.26 5.01 28.75
C GLY A 326 3.73 5.06 28.32
N GLY A 327 4.53 4.13 28.83
CA GLY A 327 5.98 4.19 28.76
C GLY A 327 6.48 4.54 27.36
N ALA A 328 7.38 5.51 27.25
CA ALA A 328 7.94 5.93 25.98
C ALA A 328 8.45 4.71 25.20
N ALA A 329 8.04 4.59 23.93
CA ALA A 329 8.49 3.51 23.06
C ALA A 329 10.02 3.54 22.96
N MET A 330 10.66 2.46 23.40
CA MET A 330 12.11 2.30 23.42
C MET A 330 12.52 1.42 22.25
N GLN A 331 13.43 1.93 21.43
CA GLN A 331 14.06 1.17 20.37
C GLN A 331 15.33 0.49 20.92
N VAL A 332 15.41 -0.82 20.73
CA VAL A 332 16.51 -1.67 21.21
C VAL A 332 17.08 -2.48 20.03
N SER A 333 18.40 -2.48 19.90
CA SER A 333 19.11 -3.31 18.95
C SER A 333 19.45 -4.65 19.60
N VAL A 334 19.02 -5.75 19.02
CA VAL A 334 19.30 -7.10 19.48
C VAL A 334 20.47 -7.67 18.70
N GLU A 335 21.51 -8.14 19.37
CA GLU A 335 22.65 -8.83 18.76
C GLU A 335 22.56 -10.34 18.99
N PHE A 336 22.82 -11.12 17.94
CA PHE A 336 22.85 -12.58 18.00
C PHE A 336 23.72 -13.15 16.88
N SER A 337 24.23 -14.37 17.06
CA SER A 337 25.16 -15.04 16.16
C SER A 337 24.47 -15.88 15.07
N GLY A 338 23.15 -16.14 15.21
CA GLY A 338 22.35 -16.85 14.20
C GLY A 338 20.85 -16.90 14.51
N MET A 339 20.06 -17.42 13.55
CA MET A 339 18.59 -17.42 13.62
C MET A 339 18.01 -18.24 14.78
N ALA A 340 18.68 -19.32 15.19
CA ALA A 340 18.24 -20.12 16.33
C ALA A 340 18.34 -19.33 17.65
N GLU A 341 19.37 -18.51 17.79
CA GLU A 341 19.57 -17.63 18.94
C GLU A 341 18.54 -16.50 18.96
N TRP A 342 18.25 -15.91 17.80
CA TRP A 342 17.15 -14.94 17.66
C TRP A 342 15.80 -15.51 18.09
N GLN A 343 15.45 -16.73 17.66
CA GLN A 343 14.19 -17.38 18.05
C GLN A 343 14.10 -17.59 19.58
N ASN A 344 15.23 -17.87 20.24
CA ASN A 344 15.28 -17.96 21.70
C ASN A 344 15.10 -16.61 22.37
N ILE A 345 15.80 -15.58 21.89
CA ILE A 345 15.70 -14.21 22.43
C ILE A 345 14.29 -13.66 22.25
N SER A 346 13.70 -13.80 21.06
CA SER A 346 12.35 -13.33 20.75
C SER A 346 11.29 -13.98 21.63
N ARG A 347 11.38 -15.30 21.88
CA ARG A 347 10.46 -16.00 22.80
C ARG A 347 10.57 -15.49 24.24
N ARG A 348 11.78 -15.25 24.73
CA ARG A 348 12.03 -14.72 26.09
C ARG A 348 11.57 -13.27 26.23
N LEU A 349 11.81 -12.45 25.20
CA LEU A 349 11.36 -11.07 25.15
C LEU A 349 9.82 -10.97 25.15
N ALA A 350 9.14 -11.83 24.40
CA ALA A 350 7.68 -11.92 24.40
C ALA A 350 7.09 -12.46 25.71
N ALA A 351 7.84 -13.28 26.45
CA ALA A 351 7.45 -13.80 27.75
C ALA A 351 7.74 -12.83 28.93
N THR A 352 8.33 -11.66 28.66
CA THR A 352 8.72 -10.70 29.71
C THR A 352 7.49 -9.93 30.21
N PRO A 353 7.10 -10.07 31.50
CA PRO A 353 5.94 -9.36 32.05
C PRO A 353 6.11 -7.85 32.02
N GLY A 354 5.05 -7.12 31.66
CA GLY A 354 5.03 -5.65 31.60
C GLY A 354 5.55 -5.05 30.29
N LEU A 355 6.06 -5.86 29.36
CA LEU A 355 6.52 -5.43 28.05
C LEU A 355 5.32 -5.31 27.10
N GLN A 356 5.07 -4.10 26.60
CA GLN A 356 3.92 -3.76 25.75
C GLN A 356 4.40 -3.28 24.39
N ASN A 357 3.56 -3.42 23.35
CA ASN A 357 3.85 -2.93 22.00
C ASN A 357 5.18 -3.44 21.42
N LEU A 358 5.52 -4.72 21.65
CA LEU A 358 6.71 -5.34 21.07
C LEU A 358 6.55 -5.51 19.56
N ASP A 359 7.32 -4.75 18.81
CA ASP A 359 7.41 -4.84 17.36
C ASP A 359 8.85 -5.07 16.90
N VAL A 360 9.02 -5.80 15.79
CA VAL A 360 10.32 -6.08 15.19
C VAL A 360 10.47 -5.22 13.94
N ALA A 361 11.03 -4.02 14.12
CA ALA A 361 11.23 -3.03 13.07
C ALA A 361 12.22 -3.47 11.97
N GLY A 362 13.07 -4.48 12.22
CA GLY A 362 13.93 -5.06 11.20
C GLY A 362 14.72 -6.28 11.69
N LEU A 363 14.90 -7.28 10.84
CA LEU A 363 15.63 -8.52 11.14
C LEU A 363 16.75 -8.74 10.12
N SER A 364 17.94 -9.08 10.59
CA SER A 364 19.12 -9.44 9.78
C SER A 364 19.72 -10.76 10.26
N ALA A 365 20.74 -11.27 9.55
CA ALA A 365 21.41 -12.52 9.91
C ALA A 365 22.14 -12.49 11.27
N ARG A 366 22.48 -11.30 11.80
CA ARG A 366 23.28 -11.14 13.04
C ARG A 366 22.71 -10.12 14.02
N GLY A 367 21.49 -9.67 13.79
CA GLY A 367 20.86 -8.71 14.68
C GLY A 367 19.45 -8.34 14.26
N ALA A 368 18.68 -7.85 15.20
CA ALA A 368 17.33 -7.34 15.00
C ALA A 368 17.19 -5.96 15.62
N ARG A 369 16.20 -5.20 15.17
CA ARG A 369 15.78 -3.96 15.81
C ARG A 369 14.37 -4.17 16.30
N VAL A 370 14.18 -4.02 17.60
CA VAL A 370 12.89 -4.17 18.26
C VAL A 370 12.49 -2.85 18.90
N THR A 371 11.20 -2.59 18.93
CA THR A 371 10.62 -1.43 19.61
C THR A 371 9.61 -1.96 20.61
N PHE A 372 9.64 -1.48 21.85
CA PHE A 372 8.64 -1.83 22.85
C PHE A 372 8.51 -0.73 23.90
N SER A 373 7.36 -0.67 24.56
CA SER A 373 7.08 0.24 25.68
C SER A 373 7.07 -0.55 26.99
N TYR A 374 7.65 0.03 28.04
CA TYR A 374 7.65 -0.55 29.38
C TYR A 374 7.23 0.50 30.40
N ALA A 375 6.09 0.29 31.05
CA ALA A 375 5.46 1.29 31.92
C ALA A 375 6.23 1.52 33.24
N GLU A 376 6.99 0.53 33.71
CA GLU A 376 7.69 0.62 35.02
C GLU A 376 9.11 1.18 34.94
N GLY A 377 9.51 1.72 33.79
CA GLY A 377 10.80 2.40 33.58
C GLY A 377 12.00 1.48 33.28
N PRO A 378 13.13 2.04 32.80
CA PRO A 378 14.25 1.27 32.27
C PRO A 378 15.00 0.42 33.31
N GLN A 379 15.01 0.81 34.58
CA GLN A 379 15.70 0.06 35.65
C GLN A 379 15.00 -1.27 35.97
N ARG A 380 13.66 -1.26 36.06
CA ARG A 380 12.82 -2.46 36.24
C ARG A 380 12.88 -3.37 35.01
N LEU A 381 12.93 -2.78 33.82
CA LEU A 381 13.09 -3.52 32.55
C LEU A 381 14.39 -4.34 32.54
N VAL A 382 15.52 -3.76 32.94
CA VAL A 382 16.80 -4.49 33.00
C VAL A 382 16.69 -5.69 33.93
N GLN A 383 16.12 -5.54 35.12
CA GLN A 383 15.92 -6.64 36.07
C GLN A 383 14.99 -7.74 35.52
N ALA A 384 13.89 -7.36 34.87
CA ALA A 384 12.95 -8.30 34.26
C ALA A 384 13.58 -9.10 33.11
N LEU A 385 14.42 -8.45 32.30
CA LEU A 385 15.16 -9.10 31.22
C LEU A 385 16.29 -9.99 31.74
N GLU A 386 16.99 -9.57 32.79
CA GLU A 386 18.03 -10.38 33.44
C GLU A 386 17.45 -11.67 34.05
N ALA A 387 16.25 -11.61 34.64
CA ALA A 387 15.53 -12.78 35.14
C ALA A 387 15.18 -13.79 34.02
N GLN A 388 15.10 -13.34 32.77
CA GLN A 388 14.88 -14.17 31.58
C GLN A 388 16.20 -14.57 30.88
N GLY A 389 17.36 -14.25 31.47
CA GLY A 389 18.67 -14.53 30.90
C GLY A 389 19.01 -13.68 29.67
N LEU A 390 18.45 -12.47 29.59
CA LEU A 390 18.76 -11.47 28.57
C LEU A 390 19.51 -10.31 29.23
N ALA A 391 20.58 -9.83 28.59
CA ALA A 391 21.34 -8.68 29.07
C ALA A 391 20.97 -7.45 28.23
N LEU A 392 20.53 -6.38 28.88
CA LEU A 392 20.27 -5.09 28.25
C LEU A 392 21.35 -4.09 28.68
N ARG A 393 22.14 -3.61 27.73
CA ARG A 393 23.24 -2.65 27.97
C ARG A 393 22.95 -1.34 27.25
N ASN A 394 23.32 -0.22 27.88
CA ASN A 394 23.31 1.08 27.22
C ASN A 394 24.73 1.40 26.75
N SER A 395 24.92 1.54 25.43
CA SER A 395 26.18 1.93 24.82
C SER A 395 25.98 3.25 24.08
N GLY A 396 26.48 4.36 24.66
CA GLY A 396 26.49 5.67 24.01
C GLY A 396 25.12 6.23 23.62
N GLY A 397 24.04 5.88 24.35
CA GLY A 397 22.67 6.32 24.05
C GLY A 397 21.85 5.34 23.21
N ALA A 398 22.43 4.21 22.80
CA ALA A 398 21.70 3.10 22.17
C ALA A 398 21.56 1.92 23.13
N TRP A 399 20.35 1.36 23.20
CA TRP A 399 20.08 0.15 23.98
C TRP A 399 20.40 -1.09 23.14
N VAL A 400 21.29 -1.94 23.64
CA VAL A 400 21.71 -3.18 23.01
C VAL A 400 21.32 -4.36 23.89
N LEU A 401 20.62 -5.33 23.31
CA LEU A 401 20.15 -6.54 23.98
C LEU A 401 20.86 -7.76 23.41
N SER A 402 21.40 -8.61 24.28
CA SER A 402 22.02 -9.87 23.90
C SER A 402 21.53 -11.01 24.78
N ALA A 403 21.63 -12.25 24.30
CA ALA A 403 21.56 -13.40 25.18
C ALA A 403 22.74 -13.38 26.15
N ARG A 404 22.53 -13.86 27.38
CA ARG A 404 23.59 -14.03 28.37
C ARG A 404 24.26 -15.39 28.24
#